data_AF-A0A9D6W0U0-F1
#
_entry.id   AF-A0A9D6W0U0-F1
#
_cell.length_a   1.000
_cell.length_b   1.000
_cell.length_c   1.000
_cell.angle_alpha   90.00
_cell.angle_beta   90.00
_cell.angle_gamma   90.00
#
_symmetry.space_group_name_H-M   'P 1'
#
loop_
_entity.id
_entity.type
_entity.pdbx_description
1 polymer ?
#
loop_
_entity_poly.entity_id
_entity_poly.type
_entity_poly.pdbx_seq_one_letter_code
_entity_poly.pdbx_strand_id
1 'polypeptide(L)'
;MGGPSKKDVARIRQLLLEGRGEDITEGLDLCVGVRSPLVAPSIVEALSRGLLVGSERARGLAVLADLGLAYPLDEVRADGWLDRLGTGVAGFREVCDILGRTFFGMSTLLGVQVSSIEVLPDDFQHSRVGFSLGDGKPESLPLREFKRRIVAAILEDEPELGPYELPLDRDRVIGLLGSRHILLAALFDWSLQWVYFGEAPRKLAHVHLDALHSDQPVAVTLETLVTRLRADVEDEWSRYLDPLGGIDAALIRRAAEALPSDPARTCDLLGGLLRFVLDYGRQPSRSAPDRNVLGLVCEGLALLGRAHLAAEPEQGRYGEEVLRLGVQVFPGAPGVQHLHLALGEQLVRTGREAEAIAHLRRARALGASPDAVESALIEALFRAGRYVAAAALYAALEQRAPKAAERIGRPVVDALRSQAAPVFEALAGLRARPR
;
A
#
# COMPACT_ATOMS: atom_id res chain seq x y z
N MET A 1 10.16 25.16 -51.49
CA MET A 1 10.02 23.72 -51.17
C MET A 1 8.55 23.47 -50.89
N GLY A 2 7.89 22.63 -51.69
CA GLY A 2 6.48 22.31 -51.46
C GLY A 2 6.33 21.59 -50.12
N GLY A 3 5.38 22.01 -49.29
CA GLY A 3 5.06 21.29 -48.05
C GLY A 3 4.67 19.82 -48.34
N PRO A 4 4.66 18.95 -47.32
CA PRO A 4 4.34 17.54 -47.51
C PRO A 4 2.99 17.37 -48.22
N SER A 5 2.92 16.40 -49.13
CA SER A 5 1.67 16.08 -49.79
C SER A 5 0.66 15.55 -48.76
N LYS A 6 -0.63 15.82 -48.97
CA LYS A 6 -1.70 15.17 -48.19
C LYS A 6 -1.57 13.64 -48.20
N LYS A 7 -1.04 13.09 -49.30
CA LYS A 7 -0.79 11.65 -49.46
C LYS A 7 0.30 11.16 -48.50
N ASP A 8 1.34 11.96 -48.27
CA ASP A 8 2.45 11.60 -47.38
C ASP A 8 1.99 11.58 -45.92
N VAL A 9 1.24 12.62 -45.50
CA VAL A 9 0.67 12.68 -44.13
C VAL A 9 -0.32 11.54 -43.89
N ALA A 10 -1.17 11.21 -44.87
CA ALA A 10 -2.08 10.07 -44.78
C ALA A 10 -1.34 8.73 -44.67
N ARG A 11 -0.26 8.55 -45.44
CA ARG A 11 0.58 7.35 -45.38
C ARG A 11 1.27 7.20 -44.04
N ILE A 12 1.84 8.29 -43.50
CA ILE A 12 2.45 8.30 -42.16
C ILE A 12 1.42 7.91 -41.10
N ARG A 13 0.23 8.51 -41.13
CA ARG A 13 -0.85 8.18 -40.19
C ARG A 13 -1.20 6.69 -40.26
N GLN A 14 -1.36 6.15 -41.45
CA GLN A 14 -1.63 4.73 -41.66
C GLN A 14 -0.54 3.84 -41.04
N LEU A 15 0.73 4.12 -41.37
CA LEU A 15 1.87 3.34 -40.89
C LEU A 15 2.00 3.36 -39.35
N LEU A 16 1.82 4.52 -38.73
CA LEU A 16 1.97 4.68 -37.28
C LEU A 16 0.77 4.16 -36.47
N LEU A 17 -0.45 4.25 -37.00
CA LEU A 17 -1.67 3.93 -36.24
C LEU A 17 -2.27 2.55 -36.57
N GLU A 18 -2.00 2.03 -37.77
CA GLU A 18 -2.55 0.75 -38.24
C GLU A 18 -1.46 -0.29 -38.51
N GLY A 19 -0.21 0.14 -38.73
CA GLY A 19 0.93 -0.72 -39.01
C GLY A 19 1.47 -1.48 -37.79
N ARG A 20 2.36 -2.44 -38.03
CA ARG A 20 3.07 -3.19 -36.97
C ARG A 20 4.56 -3.35 -37.31
N GLY A 21 5.42 -3.24 -36.30
CA GLY A 21 6.86 -3.52 -36.44
C GLY A 21 7.53 -2.62 -37.49
N GLU A 22 7.96 -3.22 -38.62
CA GLU A 22 8.64 -2.50 -39.69
C GLU A 22 7.83 -1.33 -40.26
N ASP A 23 6.49 -1.45 -40.31
CA ASP A 23 5.62 -0.35 -40.76
C ASP A 23 5.76 0.89 -39.86
N ILE A 24 5.84 0.70 -38.55
CA ILE A 24 5.99 1.80 -37.57
C ILE A 24 7.35 2.47 -37.78
N THR A 25 8.39 1.67 -38.00
CA THR A 25 9.74 2.18 -38.29
C THR A 25 9.77 2.99 -39.59
N GLU A 26 9.15 2.49 -40.68
CA GLU A 26 8.99 3.22 -41.94
C GLU A 26 8.21 4.53 -41.72
N GLY A 27 7.12 4.48 -40.94
CA GLY A 27 6.34 5.67 -40.60
C GLY A 27 7.16 6.74 -39.89
N LEU A 28 8.02 6.35 -38.94
CA LEU A 28 8.94 7.26 -38.25
C LEU A 28 10.03 7.80 -39.18
N ASP A 29 10.58 6.99 -40.09
CA ASP A 29 11.54 7.44 -41.10
C ASP A 29 10.93 8.50 -42.03
N LEU A 30 9.68 8.29 -42.45
CA LEU A 30 8.94 9.26 -43.25
C LEU A 30 8.70 10.57 -42.48
N CYS A 31 8.38 10.51 -41.18
CA CYS A 31 8.27 11.71 -40.35
C CYS A 31 9.58 12.53 -40.34
N VAL A 32 10.72 11.85 -40.17
CA VAL A 32 12.06 12.48 -40.19
C VAL A 32 12.35 13.12 -41.55
N GLY A 33 11.93 12.50 -42.64
CA GLY A 33 12.08 13.05 -43.99
C GLY A 33 11.18 14.26 -44.27
N VAL A 34 9.94 14.23 -43.76
CA VAL A 34 8.94 15.28 -43.98
C VAL A 34 9.21 16.56 -43.17
N ARG A 35 9.70 16.44 -41.92
CA ARG A 35 10.01 17.57 -41.02
C ARG A 35 8.92 18.65 -40.99
N SER A 36 7.67 18.25 -40.83
CA SER A 36 6.52 19.16 -40.84
C SER A 36 5.67 18.98 -39.58
N PRO A 37 5.20 20.05 -38.93
CA PRO A 37 4.26 19.97 -37.81
C PRO A 37 2.99 19.16 -38.13
N LEU A 38 2.62 19.01 -39.40
CA LEU A 38 1.44 18.24 -39.83
C LEU A 38 1.50 16.74 -39.48
N VAL A 39 2.69 16.19 -39.20
CA VAL A 39 2.83 14.77 -38.80
C VAL A 39 2.72 14.57 -37.29
N ALA A 40 2.89 15.63 -36.49
CA ALA A 40 2.93 15.57 -35.03
C ALA A 40 1.66 14.96 -34.40
N PRO A 41 0.42 15.26 -34.86
CA PRO A 41 -0.77 14.63 -34.32
C PRO A 41 -0.77 13.10 -34.43
N SER A 42 -0.22 12.55 -35.51
CA SER A 42 -0.16 11.09 -35.70
C SER A 42 0.86 10.44 -34.75
N ILE A 43 1.99 11.11 -34.50
CA ILE A 43 2.99 10.64 -33.54
C ILE A 43 2.42 10.66 -32.11
N VAL A 44 1.76 11.76 -31.73
CA VAL A 44 1.14 11.90 -30.40
C VAL A 44 0.05 10.86 -30.17
N GLU A 45 -0.81 10.61 -31.17
CA GLU A 45 -1.85 9.57 -31.10
C GLU A 45 -1.24 8.17 -30.95
N ALA A 46 -0.13 7.87 -31.65
CA ALA A 46 0.58 6.61 -31.51
C ALA A 46 1.23 6.45 -30.12
N LEU A 47 1.85 7.52 -29.59
CA LEU A 47 2.42 7.54 -28.23
C LEU A 47 1.36 7.33 -27.15
N SER A 48 0.20 8.00 -27.27
CA SER A 48 -0.88 7.90 -26.28
C SER A 48 -1.58 6.55 -26.27
N ARG A 49 -1.59 5.85 -27.42
CA ARG A 49 -2.13 4.48 -27.53
C ARG A 49 -1.13 3.39 -27.13
N GLY A 50 0.10 3.77 -26.77
CA GLY A 50 1.17 2.82 -26.45
C GLY A 50 1.62 2.00 -27.67
N LEU A 51 1.40 2.50 -28.89
CA LEU A 51 1.84 1.83 -30.12
C LEU A 51 3.35 1.95 -30.34
N LEU A 52 3.94 3.06 -29.88
CA LEU A 52 5.39 3.25 -29.91
C LEU A 52 6.00 2.80 -28.58
N VAL A 53 6.89 1.80 -28.64
CA VAL A 53 7.56 1.22 -27.47
C VAL A 53 9.09 1.27 -27.63
N GLY A 54 9.82 1.25 -26.50
CA GLY A 54 11.29 1.21 -26.51
C GLY A 54 11.93 2.27 -27.39
N SER A 55 12.71 1.84 -28.39
CA SER A 55 13.42 2.73 -29.32
C SER A 55 12.48 3.52 -30.23
N GLU A 56 11.32 2.99 -30.61
CA GLU A 56 10.33 3.69 -31.45
C GLU A 56 9.75 4.89 -30.70
N ARG A 57 9.49 4.72 -29.40
CA ARG A 57 9.02 5.79 -28.51
C ARG A 57 10.03 6.93 -28.44
N ALA A 58 11.29 6.59 -28.17
CA ALA A 58 12.39 7.57 -28.12
C ALA A 58 12.55 8.31 -29.45
N ARG A 59 12.43 7.61 -30.58
CA ARG A 59 12.46 8.21 -31.92
C ARG A 59 11.28 9.15 -32.18
N GLY A 60 10.07 8.75 -31.82
CA GLY A 60 8.88 9.60 -31.96
C GLY A 60 9.00 10.90 -31.16
N LEU A 61 9.49 10.81 -29.91
CA LEU A 61 9.75 11.98 -29.06
C LEU A 61 10.86 12.87 -29.65
N ALA A 62 11.93 12.29 -30.18
CA ALA A 62 12.99 13.04 -30.85
C ALA A 62 12.48 13.82 -32.08
N VAL A 63 11.61 13.21 -32.90
CA VAL A 63 10.98 13.91 -34.03
C VAL A 63 10.13 15.09 -33.55
N LEU A 64 9.35 14.92 -32.48
CA LEU A 64 8.57 16.02 -31.92
C LEU A 64 9.47 17.12 -31.33
N ALA A 65 10.59 16.76 -30.70
CA ALA A 65 11.55 17.71 -30.16
C ALA A 65 12.22 18.54 -31.27
N ASP A 66 12.59 17.91 -32.38
CA ASP A 66 13.12 18.60 -33.57
C ASP A 66 12.13 19.60 -34.18
N LEU A 67 10.82 19.35 -34.00
CA LEU A 67 9.75 20.27 -34.41
C LEU A 67 9.44 21.35 -33.37
N GLY A 68 10.11 21.35 -32.21
CA GLY A 68 9.83 22.25 -31.10
C GLY A 68 8.52 21.93 -30.36
N LEU A 69 8.01 20.69 -30.51
CA LEU A 69 6.73 20.23 -29.97
C LEU A 69 6.88 19.21 -28.82
N ALA A 70 8.11 18.93 -28.39
CA ALA A 70 8.42 18.11 -27.21
C ALA A 70 9.63 18.66 -26.45
N TYR A 71 9.67 18.41 -25.15
CA TYR A 71 10.77 18.82 -24.28
C TYR A 71 11.06 17.73 -23.23
N PRO A 72 12.34 17.32 -23.04
CA PRO A 72 12.74 16.39 -21.99
C PRO A 72 12.66 17.07 -20.61
N LEU A 73 12.07 16.41 -19.63
CA LEU A 73 11.79 17.01 -18.32
C LEU A 73 12.93 16.81 -17.30
N ASP A 74 14.09 16.26 -17.69
CA ASP A 74 15.21 15.96 -16.79
C ASP A 74 15.65 17.17 -15.93
N GLU A 75 15.65 18.37 -16.50
CA GLU A 75 16.08 19.60 -15.81
C GLU A 75 15.03 20.22 -14.88
N VAL A 76 13.77 19.80 -15.00
CA VAL A 76 12.64 20.30 -14.22
C VAL A 76 12.05 19.25 -13.28
N ARG A 77 12.45 17.99 -13.46
CA ARG A 77 11.98 16.86 -12.67
C ARG A 77 12.32 17.07 -11.19
N ALA A 78 11.33 16.82 -10.34
CA ALA A 78 11.41 17.09 -8.91
C ALA A 78 11.60 15.83 -8.05
N ASP A 79 11.92 14.68 -8.63
CA ASP A 79 12.08 13.42 -7.88
C ASP A 79 13.00 13.60 -6.67
N GLY A 80 12.55 13.15 -5.49
CA GLY A 80 13.29 13.29 -4.23
C GLY A 80 13.48 14.73 -3.72
N TRP A 81 12.73 15.73 -4.23
CA TRP A 81 12.86 17.13 -3.79
C TRP A 81 12.67 17.29 -2.28
N LEU A 82 11.73 16.54 -1.70
CA LEU A 82 11.42 16.61 -0.29
C LEU A 82 12.56 16.06 0.57
N ASP A 83 13.27 15.02 0.12
CA ASP A 83 14.46 14.52 0.80
C ASP A 83 15.60 15.52 0.75
N ARG A 84 15.82 16.16 -0.42
CA ARG A 84 16.81 17.23 -0.56
C ARG A 84 16.51 18.40 0.38
N LEU A 85 15.26 18.83 0.47
CA LEU A 85 14.82 19.85 1.42
C LEU A 85 15.15 19.46 2.87
N GLY A 86 14.94 18.18 3.22
CA GLY A 86 15.21 17.65 4.55
C GLY A 86 16.68 17.62 4.97
N THR A 87 17.63 17.59 4.03
CA THR A 87 19.08 17.50 4.35
C THR A 87 19.62 18.67 5.17
N GLY A 88 18.94 19.82 5.16
CA GLY A 88 19.33 21.03 5.89
C GLY A 88 18.43 21.40 7.07
N VAL A 89 17.38 20.62 7.35
CA VAL A 89 16.38 20.95 8.36
C VAL A 89 16.55 20.04 9.59
N ALA A 90 16.99 20.63 10.70
CA ALA A 90 17.07 19.93 11.98
C ALA A 90 15.68 19.43 12.40
N GLY A 91 15.58 18.16 12.84
CA GLY A 91 14.30 17.56 13.21
C GLY A 91 13.36 17.27 12.03
N PHE A 92 13.81 17.38 10.77
CA PHE A 92 12.97 17.10 9.58
C PHE A 92 12.26 15.75 9.67
N ARG A 93 13.00 14.70 10.07
CA ARG A 93 12.45 13.36 10.23
C ARG A 93 11.37 13.32 11.30
N GLU A 94 11.60 13.94 12.45
CA GLU A 94 10.64 13.98 13.56
C GLU A 94 9.38 14.74 13.16
N VAL A 95 9.52 15.87 12.46
CA VAL A 95 8.39 16.64 11.92
C VAL A 95 7.61 15.84 10.89
N CYS A 96 8.28 15.16 9.95
CA CYS A 96 7.63 14.28 8.99
C CYS A 96 6.98 13.05 9.65
N ASP A 97 7.55 12.53 10.73
CA ASP A 97 6.98 11.42 11.49
C ASP A 97 5.70 11.86 12.21
N ILE A 98 5.65 13.10 12.72
CA ILE A 98 4.49 13.64 13.43
C ILE A 98 3.41 14.12 12.46
N LEU A 99 3.77 14.98 11.51
CA LEU A 99 2.84 15.58 10.56
C LEU A 99 2.45 14.60 9.45
N GLY A 100 3.29 13.64 9.12
CA GLY A 100 3.20 12.82 7.92
C GLY A 100 3.96 13.48 6.77
N ARG A 101 4.82 12.70 6.10
CA ARG A 101 5.68 13.16 5.01
C ARG A 101 4.91 13.86 3.89
N THR A 102 3.80 13.27 3.44
CA THR A 102 2.94 13.82 2.38
C THR A 102 2.35 15.17 2.81
N PHE A 103 1.78 15.25 4.02
CA PHE A 103 1.22 16.50 4.56
C PHE A 103 2.28 17.59 4.74
N PHE A 104 3.48 17.24 5.18
CA PHE A 104 4.58 18.20 5.27
C PHE A 104 4.98 18.70 3.87
N GLY A 105 5.13 17.80 2.90
CA GLY A 105 5.39 18.15 1.51
C GLY A 105 4.33 19.10 0.96
N MET A 106 3.06 18.72 1.06
CA MET A 106 1.90 19.55 0.67
C MET A 106 1.90 20.92 1.36
N SER A 107 2.22 21.00 2.65
CA SER A 107 2.31 22.28 3.36
C SER A 107 3.43 23.18 2.82
N THR A 108 4.58 22.57 2.48
CA THR A 108 5.70 23.30 1.87
C THR A 108 5.32 23.86 0.51
N LEU A 109 4.52 23.12 -0.28
CA LEU A 109 4.02 23.59 -1.59
C LEU A 109 3.09 24.79 -1.49
N LEU A 110 2.35 24.89 -0.40
CA LEU A 110 1.50 26.04 -0.10
C LEU A 110 2.28 27.21 0.51
N GLY A 111 3.60 27.08 0.69
CA GLY A 111 4.44 28.09 1.34
C GLY A 111 4.21 28.19 2.85
N VAL A 112 3.64 27.15 3.47
CA VAL A 112 3.45 27.08 4.92
C VAL A 112 4.77 26.77 5.59
N GLN A 113 5.15 27.60 6.57
CA GLN A 113 6.34 27.38 7.39
C GLN A 113 5.92 26.84 8.75
N VAL A 114 6.15 25.55 8.99
CA VAL A 114 5.91 24.94 10.31
C VAL A 114 7.01 25.38 11.27
N SER A 115 6.62 26.01 12.37
CA SER A 115 7.54 26.58 13.37
C SER A 115 7.61 25.74 14.66
N SER A 116 6.51 25.08 15.04
CA SER A 116 6.46 24.22 16.22
C SER A 116 5.40 23.13 16.08
N ILE A 117 5.59 22.02 16.80
CA ILE A 117 4.54 21.01 16.99
C ILE A 117 4.51 20.62 18.47
N GLU A 118 3.36 20.84 19.10
CA GLU A 118 3.08 20.43 20.48
C GLU A 118 2.35 19.08 20.44
N VAL A 119 3.09 18.01 20.71
CA VAL A 119 2.57 16.64 20.66
C VAL A 119 1.89 16.30 21.98
N LEU A 120 0.61 15.89 21.89
CA LEU A 120 -0.14 15.26 22.97
C LEU A 120 -0.12 13.74 22.73
N PRO A 121 0.67 12.95 23.50
CA PRO A 121 0.84 11.51 23.26
C PRO A 121 -0.46 10.72 23.34
N ASP A 122 -1.37 11.13 24.23
CA ASP A 122 -2.64 10.46 24.47
C ASP A 122 -3.77 10.94 23.52
N ASP A 123 -3.56 12.07 22.83
CA ASP A 123 -4.55 12.67 21.93
C ASP A 123 -3.90 13.46 20.78
N PHE A 124 -3.33 12.70 19.86
CA PHE A 124 -2.54 13.25 18.77
C PHE A 124 -3.36 14.13 17.81
N GLN A 125 -4.67 13.89 17.67
CA GLN A 125 -5.52 14.71 16.79
C GLN A 125 -5.64 16.15 17.30
N HIS A 126 -5.54 16.34 18.62
CA HIS A 126 -5.53 17.63 19.29
C HIS A 126 -4.11 18.17 19.53
N SER A 127 -3.07 17.46 19.11
CA SER A 127 -1.72 18.03 19.03
C SER A 127 -1.75 19.30 18.21
N ARG A 128 -0.99 20.31 18.60
CA ARG A 128 -1.08 21.64 17.97
C ARG A 128 0.10 21.87 17.05
N VAL A 129 -0.15 22.43 15.88
CA VAL A 129 0.87 22.84 14.92
C VAL A 129 0.92 24.34 14.90
N GLY A 130 2.08 24.92 15.24
CA GLY A 130 2.40 26.32 15.05
C GLY A 130 2.99 26.53 13.66
N PHE A 131 2.42 27.45 12.87
CA PHE A 131 2.87 27.73 11.51
C PHE A 131 2.68 29.19 11.13
N SER A 132 3.31 29.62 10.04
CA SER A 132 3.04 30.91 9.40
C SER A 132 2.82 30.72 7.90
N LEU A 133 2.01 31.60 7.31
CA LEU A 133 1.73 31.64 5.88
C LEU A 133 1.81 33.10 5.40
N GLY A 134 2.55 33.36 4.32
CA GLY A 134 2.60 34.69 3.70
C GLY A 134 3.20 35.78 4.60
N ASP A 135 2.35 36.56 5.28
CA ASP A 135 2.73 37.75 6.06
C ASP A 135 3.51 37.45 7.35
N GLY A 136 3.81 36.18 7.60
CA GLY A 136 4.65 35.72 8.71
C GLY A 136 3.94 35.71 10.06
N LYS A 137 2.62 35.96 10.10
CA LYS A 137 1.89 35.88 11.37
C LYS A 137 1.87 34.44 11.88
N PRO A 138 2.26 34.21 13.15
CA PRO A 138 2.20 32.89 13.74
C PRO A 138 0.75 32.52 14.03
N GLU A 139 0.30 31.42 13.44
CA GLU A 139 -0.97 30.75 13.70
C GLU A 139 -0.72 29.42 14.41
N SER A 140 -1.74 28.93 15.13
CA SER A 140 -1.69 27.63 15.78
C SER A 140 -3.04 26.93 15.65
N LEU A 141 -3.03 25.71 15.12
CA LEU A 141 -4.23 24.89 14.93
C LEU A 141 -4.04 23.47 15.46
N PRO A 142 -5.12 22.77 15.84
CA PRO A 142 -5.08 21.32 16.00
C PRO A 142 -4.59 20.64 14.73
N LEU A 143 -3.83 19.55 14.86
CA LEU A 143 -3.17 18.84 13.76
C LEU A 143 -4.18 18.40 12.70
N ARG A 144 -5.34 17.89 13.12
CA ARG A 144 -6.43 17.50 12.20
C ARG A 144 -6.93 18.69 11.39
N GLU A 145 -7.12 19.84 12.03
CA GLU A 145 -7.60 21.05 11.37
C GLU A 145 -6.56 21.62 10.42
N PHE A 146 -5.29 21.63 10.84
CA PHE A 146 -4.17 22.02 10.01
C PHE A 146 -4.13 21.18 8.72
N LYS A 147 -4.11 19.85 8.83
CA LYS A 147 -4.12 18.92 7.68
C LYS A 147 -5.33 19.12 6.76
N ARG A 148 -6.51 19.30 7.35
CA ARG A 148 -7.74 19.59 6.59
C ARG A 148 -7.59 20.84 5.73
N ARG A 149 -7.03 21.92 6.29
CA ARG A 149 -6.79 23.17 5.56
C ARG A 149 -5.77 23.00 4.43
N ILE A 150 -4.70 22.24 4.65
CA ILE A 150 -3.70 21.93 3.60
C ILE A 150 -4.36 21.22 2.42
N VAL A 151 -5.16 20.18 2.69
CA VAL A 151 -5.88 19.42 1.66
C VAL A 151 -6.87 20.32 0.92
N ALA A 152 -7.69 21.07 1.65
CA ALA A 152 -8.66 21.98 1.05
C ALA A 152 -7.99 23.01 0.14
N ALA A 153 -6.89 23.63 0.58
CA ALA A 153 -6.16 24.63 -0.20
C ALA A 153 -5.51 24.06 -1.47
N ILE A 154 -5.09 22.78 -1.47
CA ILE A 154 -4.58 22.13 -2.69
C ILE A 154 -5.73 21.82 -3.66
N LEU A 155 -6.88 21.40 -3.15
CA LEU A 155 -8.04 21.03 -3.97
C LEU A 155 -8.85 22.24 -4.44
N GLU A 156 -8.80 23.39 -3.78
CA GLU A 156 -9.49 24.61 -4.22
C GLU A 156 -8.88 25.20 -5.49
N ASP A 157 -7.61 24.89 -5.78
CA ASP A 157 -6.93 25.33 -6.99
C ASP A 157 -7.57 24.73 -8.26
N GLU A 158 -8.16 25.59 -9.10
CA GLU A 158 -8.66 25.18 -10.42
C GLU A 158 -7.51 25.15 -11.43
N PRO A 159 -7.21 23.99 -12.02
CA PRO A 159 -6.07 23.87 -12.91
C PRO A 159 -6.37 24.53 -14.25
N GLU A 160 -5.58 25.54 -14.58
CA GLU A 160 -5.61 26.22 -15.87
C GLU A 160 -4.31 25.97 -16.65
N LEU A 161 -4.39 26.07 -17.98
CA LEU A 161 -3.20 25.99 -18.81
C LEU A 161 -2.33 27.23 -18.55
N GLY A 162 -1.13 27.02 -18.00
CA GLY A 162 -0.21 28.11 -17.74
C GLY A 162 0.27 28.80 -19.03
N PRO A 163 0.77 30.05 -18.93
CA PRO A 163 1.32 30.75 -20.07
C PRO A 163 2.54 30.01 -20.61
N TYR A 164 2.62 29.86 -21.93
CA TYR A 164 3.74 29.19 -22.59
C TYR A 164 4.01 29.81 -23.96
N GLU A 165 5.24 29.62 -24.44
CA GLU A 165 5.66 29.97 -25.79
C GLU A 165 6.46 28.81 -26.39
N LEU A 166 6.41 28.67 -27.72
CA LEU A 166 7.18 27.66 -28.44
C LEU A 166 8.41 28.28 -29.13
N PRO A 167 9.53 27.55 -29.23
CA PRO A 167 9.78 26.23 -28.64
C PRO A 167 9.86 26.29 -27.10
N LEU A 168 9.63 25.15 -26.45
CA LEU A 168 9.75 25.05 -25.00
C LEU A 168 11.22 25.11 -24.57
N ASP A 169 11.44 25.78 -23.43
CA ASP A 169 12.66 25.71 -22.63
C ASP A 169 12.29 25.36 -21.18
N ARG A 170 13.30 25.29 -20.32
CA ARG A 170 13.14 24.96 -18.90
C ARG A 170 12.10 25.83 -18.17
N ASP A 171 12.13 27.14 -18.36
CA ASP A 171 11.27 28.04 -17.60
C ASP A 171 9.85 28.06 -18.19
N ARG A 172 9.73 27.96 -19.51
CA ARG A 172 8.44 27.86 -20.22
C ARG A 172 7.71 26.56 -19.90
N VAL A 173 8.43 25.44 -19.75
CA VAL A 173 7.78 24.17 -19.38
C VAL A 173 7.33 24.18 -17.91
N ILE A 174 8.07 24.84 -17.02
CA ILE A 174 7.61 25.07 -15.63
C ILE A 174 6.34 25.92 -15.63
N GLY A 175 6.29 26.97 -16.45
CA GLY A 175 5.09 27.80 -16.63
C GLY A 175 3.90 27.00 -17.15
N LEU A 176 4.11 26.17 -18.18
CA LEU A 176 3.09 25.33 -18.82
C LEU A 176 2.50 24.28 -17.84
N LEU A 177 3.37 23.53 -17.16
CA LEU A 177 2.95 22.44 -16.27
C LEU A 177 2.51 22.95 -14.89
N GLY A 178 3.07 24.07 -14.44
CA GLY A 178 2.90 24.62 -13.09
C GLY A 178 3.81 23.93 -12.07
N SER A 179 4.58 24.71 -11.32
CA SER A 179 5.51 24.21 -10.29
C SER A 179 4.82 23.30 -9.27
N ARG A 180 3.56 23.59 -8.91
CA ARG A 180 2.78 22.80 -7.96
C ARG A 180 2.55 21.37 -8.49
N HIS A 181 2.15 21.21 -9.74
CA HIS A 181 1.90 19.90 -10.33
C HIS A 181 3.19 19.07 -10.46
N ILE A 182 4.30 19.71 -10.84
CA ILE A 182 5.62 19.06 -10.92
C ILE A 182 6.02 18.50 -9.54
N LEU A 183 5.87 19.30 -8.49
CA LEU A 183 6.27 18.89 -7.14
C LEU A 183 5.28 17.89 -6.51
N LEU A 184 3.97 18.01 -6.77
CA LEU A 184 2.96 17.03 -6.36
C LEU A 184 3.18 15.69 -7.07
N ALA A 185 3.47 15.69 -8.36
CA ALA A 185 3.82 14.48 -9.12
C ALA A 185 4.94 13.71 -8.42
N ALA A 186 6.06 14.37 -8.14
CA ALA A 186 7.17 13.75 -7.42
C ALA A 186 6.81 13.31 -5.98
N LEU A 187 5.87 13.99 -5.32
CA LEU A 187 5.40 13.61 -3.98
C LEU A 187 4.57 12.33 -3.98
N PHE A 188 3.84 12.07 -5.07
CA PHE A 188 2.98 10.90 -5.28
C PHE A 188 3.58 9.88 -6.27
N ASP A 189 4.91 9.78 -6.31
CA ASP A 189 5.63 8.75 -7.07
C ASP A 189 5.40 8.78 -8.59
N TRP A 190 5.21 9.99 -9.13
CA TRP A 190 5.23 10.26 -10.57
C TRP A 190 6.55 10.91 -10.96
N SER A 191 7.30 10.24 -11.81
CA SER A 191 8.55 10.74 -12.38
C SER A 191 8.33 11.18 -13.83
N LEU A 192 8.11 12.48 -14.02
CA LEU A 192 7.82 13.07 -15.35
C LEU A 192 9.08 13.04 -16.23
N GLN A 193 8.96 12.44 -17.42
CA GLN A 193 10.08 12.23 -18.35
C GLN A 193 10.03 13.18 -19.54
N TRP A 194 8.87 13.34 -20.18
CA TRP A 194 8.70 14.19 -21.35
C TRP A 194 7.37 14.92 -21.31
N VAL A 195 7.35 16.13 -21.89
CA VAL A 195 6.12 16.79 -22.32
C VAL A 195 6.11 16.88 -23.83
N TYR A 196 4.95 16.70 -24.45
CA TYR A 196 4.79 16.79 -25.90
C TYR A 196 3.36 17.11 -26.31
N PHE A 197 3.17 17.61 -27.52
CA PHE A 197 1.86 17.97 -28.07
C PHE A 197 1.81 17.81 -29.59
N GLY A 198 0.62 17.48 -30.11
CA GLY A 198 0.41 17.33 -31.55
C GLY A 198 0.21 18.68 -32.26
N GLU A 199 -0.24 19.67 -31.50
CA GLU A 199 -0.49 21.05 -31.92
C GLU A 199 -0.35 21.98 -30.71
N ALA A 200 -0.30 23.30 -30.94
CA ALA A 200 -0.20 24.27 -29.84
C ALA A 200 -1.34 24.07 -28.83
N PRO A 201 -1.04 23.74 -27.55
CA PRO A 201 -2.07 23.38 -26.58
C PRO A 201 -2.97 24.57 -26.22
N ARG A 202 -4.28 24.33 -26.20
CA ARG A 202 -5.29 25.32 -25.77
C ARG A 202 -5.97 24.94 -24.46
N LYS A 203 -5.79 23.68 -24.05
CA LYS A 203 -6.36 23.06 -22.86
C LYS A 203 -5.35 22.08 -22.29
N LEU A 204 -5.48 21.75 -21.02
CA LEU A 204 -4.68 20.73 -20.35
C LEU A 204 -4.74 19.37 -21.06
N ALA A 205 -5.90 19.01 -21.63
CA ALA A 205 -6.10 17.78 -22.39
C ALA A 205 -5.23 17.65 -23.65
N HIS A 206 -4.69 18.76 -24.16
CA HIS A 206 -3.82 18.76 -25.36
C HIS A 206 -2.34 18.60 -25.01
N VAL A 207 -1.98 18.71 -23.73
CA VAL A 207 -0.61 18.53 -23.24
C VAL A 207 -0.46 17.07 -22.85
N HIS A 208 0.43 16.35 -23.53
CA HIS A 208 0.73 14.96 -23.22
C HIS A 208 2.02 14.85 -22.43
N LEU A 209 2.06 13.87 -21.55
CA LEU A 209 3.16 13.58 -20.66
C LEU A 209 3.55 12.12 -20.80
N ASP A 210 4.86 11.90 -20.90
CA ASP A 210 5.46 10.60 -20.63
C ASP A 210 5.98 10.61 -19.20
N ALA A 211 5.61 9.61 -18.40
CA ALA A 211 6.00 9.52 -17.01
C ALA A 211 6.23 8.07 -16.58
N LEU A 212 6.95 7.90 -15.48
CA LEU A 212 6.95 6.66 -14.71
C LEU A 212 6.03 6.85 -13.50
N HIS A 213 5.18 5.89 -13.21
CA HIS A 213 4.41 5.84 -11.98
C HIS A 213 4.61 4.48 -11.33
N SER A 214 5.20 4.46 -10.13
CA SER A 214 5.66 3.22 -9.48
C SER A 214 6.48 2.32 -10.41
N ASP A 215 7.48 2.95 -11.07
CA ASP A 215 8.39 2.35 -12.05
C ASP A 215 7.74 1.79 -13.33
N GLN A 216 6.44 2.00 -13.53
CA GLN A 216 5.76 1.62 -14.77
C GLN A 216 5.64 2.80 -15.73
N PRO A 217 5.97 2.64 -17.03
CA PRO A 217 5.80 3.70 -18.01
C PRO A 217 4.32 3.95 -18.30
N VAL A 218 3.92 5.22 -18.25
CA VAL A 218 2.56 5.68 -18.49
C VAL A 218 2.57 6.92 -19.37
N ALA A 219 1.73 6.92 -20.41
CA ALA A 219 1.41 8.10 -21.20
C ALA A 219 0.06 8.67 -20.74
N VAL A 220 0.02 9.94 -20.34
CA VAL A 220 -1.22 10.62 -19.90
C VAL A 220 -1.31 12.03 -20.47
N THR A 221 -2.48 12.64 -20.42
CA THR A 221 -2.60 14.09 -20.60
C THR A 221 -2.33 14.80 -19.28
N LEU A 222 -1.97 16.09 -19.31
CA LEU A 222 -1.82 16.90 -18.11
C LEU A 222 -3.13 16.98 -17.33
N GLU A 223 -4.28 17.06 -18.01
CA GLU A 223 -5.60 16.99 -17.38
C GLU A 223 -5.77 15.70 -16.57
N THR A 224 -5.44 14.55 -17.18
CA THR A 224 -5.52 13.24 -16.51
C THR A 224 -4.57 13.16 -15.32
N LEU A 225 -3.34 13.66 -15.46
CA LEU A 225 -2.38 13.71 -14.36
C LEU A 225 -2.94 14.55 -13.21
N VAL A 226 -3.44 15.74 -13.47
CA VAL A 226 -4.00 16.63 -12.44
C VAL A 226 -5.18 15.98 -11.73
N THR A 227 -6.10 15.34 -12.47
CA THR A 227 -7.21 14.58 -11.86
C THR A 227 -6.69 13.48 -10.94
N ARG A 228 -5.66 12.73 -11.36
CA ARG A 228 -5.05 11.67 -10.53
C ARG A 228 -4.37 12.23 -9.28
N LEU A 229 -3.57 13.30 -9.40
CA LEU A 229 -2.91 13.92 -8.26
C LEU A 229 -3.93 14.45 -7.24
N ARG A 230 -5.07 14.99 -7.69
CA ARG A 230 -6.15 15.41 -6.80
C ARG A 230 -6.78 14.22 -6.07
N ALA A 231 -7.03 13.12 -6.78
CA ALA A 231 -7.49 11.88 -6.16
C ALA A 231 -6.46 11.34 -5.14
N ASP A 232 -5.17 11.41 -5.45
CA ASP A 232 -4.11 10.99 -4.51
C ASP A 232 -4.10 11.85 -3.22
N VAL A 233 -4.36 13.16 -3.34
CA VAL A 233 -4.50 14.08 -2.20
C VAL A 233 -5.75 13.75 -1.36
N GLU A 234 -6.88 13.47 -2.01
CA GLU A 234 -8.12 13.05 -1.33
C GLU A 234 -7.95 11.70 -0.64
N ASP A 235 -7.30 10.74 -1.28
CA ASP A 235 -6.98 9.44 -0.74
C ASP A 235 -6.06 9.56 0.49
N GLU A 236 -5.05 10.42 0.44
CA GLU A 236 -4.18 10.66 1.58
C GLU A 236 -4.94 11.26 2.77
N TRP A 237 -5.90 12.14 2.51
CA TRP A 237 -6.79 12.67 3.54
C TRP A 237 -7.72 11.59 4.11
N SER A 238 -8.30 10.76 3.25
CA SER A 238 -9.16 9.63 3.65
C SER A 238 -8.39 8.65 4.54
N ARG A 239 -7.16 8.27 4.15
CA ARG A 239 -6.25 7.43 4.94
C ARG A 239 -5.91 8.06 6.29
N TYR A 240 -5.79 9.38 6.36
CA TYR A 240 -5.56 10.05 7.64
C TYR A 240 -6.79 10.02 8.56
N LEU A 241 -7.99 10.21 8.00
CA LEU A 241 -9.24 10.15 8.77
C LEU A 241 -9.54 8.73 9.27
N ASP A 242 -9.21 7.74 8.45
CA ASP A 242 -9.49 6.34 8.73
C ASP A 242 -8.31 5.43 8.36
N PRO A 243 -7.22 5.43 9.15
CA PRO A 243 -6.02 4.65 8.88
C PRO A 243 -6.24 3.13 8.84
N LEU A 244 -7.42 2.69 9.27
CA LEU A 244 -7.80 1.29 9.44
C LEU A 244 -8.94 0.89 8.50
N GLY A 245 -9.41 1.79 7.63
CA GLY A 245 -10.47 1.53 6.67
C GLY A 245 -11.80 1.13 7.31
N GLY A 246 -12.11 1.66 8.49
CA GLY A 246 -13.38 1.47 9.16
C GLY A 246 -13.41 0.16 9.94
N ILE A 247 -12.24 -0.29 10.43
CA ILE A 247 -12.16 -1.53 11.20
C ILE A 247 -13.09 -1.44 12.41
N ASP A 248 -14.08 -2.30 12.41
CA ASP A 248 -15.06 -2.42 13.47
C ASP A 248 -15.38 -3.89 13.71
N ALA A 249 -16.09 -4.16 14.80
CA ALA A 249 -16.50 -5.52 15.14
C ALA A 249 -17.42 -6.16 14.08
N ALA A 250 -18.11 -5.37 13.24
CA ALA A 250 -19.01 -5.88 12.21
C ALA A 250 -18.22 -6.36 10.97
N LEU A 251 -17.16 -5.66 10.58
CA LEU A 251 -16.23 -6.07 9.54
C LEU A 251 -15.53 -7.37 9.94
N ILE A 252 -14.98 -7.45 11.15
CA ILE A 252 -14.32 -8.66 11.66
C ILE A 252 -15.27 -9.85 11.67
N ARG A 253 -16.53 -9.65 12.10
CA ARG A 253 -17.55 -10.70 12.09
C ARG A 253 -17.88 -11.18 10.68
N ARG A 254 -18.12 -10.27 9.73
CA ARG A 254 -18.40 -10.61 8.32
C ARG A 254 -17.24 -11.40 7.69
N ALA A 255 -16.01 -10.98 7.98
CA ALA A 255 -14.81 -11.68 7.53
C ALA A 255 -14.70 -13.09 8.14
N ALA A 256 -14.96 -13.23 9.44
CA ALA A 256 -14.94 -14.54 10.12
C ALA A 256 -16.04 -15.49 9.59
N GLU A 257 -17.23 -14.97 9.28
CA GLU A 257 -18.34 -15.72 8.69
C GLU A 257 -18.05 -16.16 7.24
N ALA A 258 -17.34 -15.34 6.47
CA ALA A 258 -16.96 -15.65 5.09
C ALA A 258 -15.82 -16.67 5.01
N LEU A 259 -14.86 -16.64 5.93
CA LEU A 259 -13.63 -17.43 5.86
C LEU A 259 -13.81 -18.93 5.53
N PRO A 260 -14.78 -19.67 6.11
CA PRO A 260 -14.93 -21.10 5.84
C PRO A 260 -15.43 -21.42 4.42
N SER A 261 -16.20 -20.52 3.81
CA SER A 261 -16.87 -20.75 2.52
C SER A 261 -16.24 -19.95 1.36
N ASP A 262 -15.70 -18.78 1.66
CA ASP A 262 -15.12 -17.83 0.72
C ASP A 262 -13.90 -17.11 1.32
N PRO A 263 -12.73 -17.77 1.33
CA PRO A 263 -11.48 -17.17 1.79
C PRO A 263 -11.08 -15.93 0.96
N ALA A 264 -11.37 -15.92 -0.35
CA ALA A 264 -11.01 -14.80 -1.23
C ALA A 264 -11.73 -13.52 -0.80
N ARG A 265 -13.03 -13.59 -0.52
CA ARG A 265 -13.79 -12.46 0.04
C ARG A 265 -13.25 -11.98 1.38
N THR A 266 -12.71 -12.89 2.20
CA THR A 266 -12.07 -12.50 3.47
C THR A 266 -10.79 -11.69 3.21
N CYS A 267 -10.01 -12.08 2.21
CA CYS A 267 -8.84 -11.30 1.76
C CYS A 267 -9.26 -9.92 1.26
N ASP A 268 -10.32 -9.81 0.46
CA ASP A 268 -10.82 -8.53 -0.06
C ASP A 268 -11.28 -7.60 1.07
N LEU A 269 -12.02 -8.13 2.05
CA LEU A 269 -12.53 -7.35 3.18
C LEU A 269 -11.42 -6.82 4.10
N LEU A 270 -10.31 -7.56 4.22
CA LEU A 270 -9.27 -7.28 5.21
C LEU A 270 -7.93 -6.86 4.60
N GLY A 271 -7.80 -6.82 3.28
CA GLY A 271 -6.53 -6.56 2.58
C GLY A 271 -5.88 -5.22 2.97
N GLY A 272 -6.69 -4.22 3.32
CA GLY A 272 -6.21 -2.92 3.82
C GLY A 272 -5.41 -2.99 5.14
N LEU A 273 -5.64 -4.03 5.96
CA LEU A 273 -4.96 -4.17 7.26
C LEU A 273 -3.45 -4.37 7.10
N LEU A 274 -3.00 -5.11 6.09
CA LEU A 274 -1.57 -5.38 5.93
C LEU A 274 -0.78 -4.09 5.70
N ARG A 275 -1.34 -3.15 4.92
CA ARG A 275 -0.72 -1.83 4.70
C ARG A 275 -0.58 -1.07 6.02
N PHE A 276 -1.65 -1.04 6.83
CA PHE A 276 -1.60 -0.43 8.17
C PHE A 276 -0.48 -1.02 9.03
N VAL A 277 -0.33 -2.34 9.08
CA VAL A 277 0.72 -2.99 9.89
C VAL A 277 2.12 -2.63 9.41
N LEU A 278 2.35 -2.59 8.10
CA LEU A 278 3.64 -2.21 7.54
C LEU A 278 4.00 -0.76 7.87
N ASP A 279 3.01 0.14 7.83
CA ASP A 279 3.20 1.54 8.13
C ASP A 279 3.40 1.75 9.64
N TYR A 280 2.57 1.12 10.48
CA TYR A 280 2.67 1.16 11.94
C TYR A 280 3.99 0.56 12.45
N GLY A 281 4.43 -0.57 11.90
CA GLY A 281 5.69 -1.21 12.28
C GLY A 281 6.93 -0.37 11.95
N ARG A 282 6.85 0.49 10.93
CA ARG A 282 7.93 1.45 10.57
C ARG A 282 7.89 2.70 11.45
N GLN A 283 6.71 3.16 11.86
CA GLN A 283 6.50 4.39 12.62
C GLN A 283 5.42 4.19 13.71
N PRO A 284 5.75 3.59 14.87
CA PRO A 284 4.79 3.31 15.94
C PRO A 284 4.26 4.57 16.65
N SER A 285 4.87 5.73 16.38
CA SER A 285 4.57 7.03 17.00
C SER A 285 3.36 7.75 16.40
N ARG A 286 2.79 7.26 15.29
CA ARG A 286 1.48 7.71 14.83
C ARG A 286 0.45 7.21 15.83
N SER A 287 -0.35 8.11 16.41
CA SER A 287 -1.44 7.85 17.38
C SER A 287 -1.80 6.37 17.45
N ALA A 288 -1.21 5.66 18.41
CA ALA A 288 -1.45 4.23 18.52
C ALA A 288 -2.96 4.02 18.62
N PRO A 289 -3.56 3.17 17.77
CA PRO A 289 -5.00 2.94 17.85
C PRO A 289 -5.36 2.56 19.28
N ASP A 290 -6.57 2.94 19.71
CA ASP A 290 -7.08 2.50 21.01
C ASP A 290 -6.90 0.98 21.16
N ARG A 291 -6.68 0.53 22.40
CA ARG A 291 -6.47 -0.88 22.76
C ARG A 291 -7.56 -1.79 22.19
N ASN A 292 -8.80 -1.32 22.13
CA ASN A 292 -9.91 -2.07 21.54
C ASN A 292 -9.73 -2.24 20.03
N VAL A 293 -9.31 -1.18 19.35
CA VAL A 293 -9.06 -1.16 17.92
C VAL A 293 -7.85 -2.04 17.57
N LEU A 294 -6.77 -2.00 18.36
CA LEU A 294 -5.65 -2.93 18.22
C LEU A 294 -6.08 -4.40 18.39
N GLY A 295 -7.05 -4.65 19.27
CA GLY A 295 -7.72 -5.95 19.40
C GLY A 295 -8.33 -6.42 18.09
N LEU A 296 -9.15 -5.57 17.48
CA LEU A 296 -9.79 -5.84 16.18
C LEU A 296 -8.75 -6.00 15.06
N VAL A 297 -7.67 -5.21 15.05
CA VAL A 297 -6.58 -5.33 14.08
C VAL A 297 -5.90 -6.68 14.20
N CYS A 298 -5.53 -7.10 15.41
CA CYS A 298 -4.89 -8.41 15.62
C CYS A 298 -5.82 -9.56 15.21
N GLU A 299 -7.11 -9.47 15.53
CA GLU A 299 -8.10 -10.46 15.10
C GLU A 299 -8.27 -10.49 13.57
N GLY A 300 -8.39 -9.32 12.94
CA GLY A 300 -8.47 -9.18 11.49
C GLY A 300 -7.24 -9.73 10.77
N LEU A 301 -6.03 -9.43 11.24
CA LEU A 301 -4.81 -10.00 10.68
C LEU A 301 -4.74 -11.52 10.83
N ALA A 302 -5.25 -12.07 11.95
CA ALA A 302 -5.34 -13.51 12.13
C ALA A 302 -6.32 -14.15 11.12
N LEU A 303 -7.45 -13.51 10.85
CA LEU A 303 -8.41 -13.94 9.81
C LEU A 303 -7.82 -13.82 8.40
N LEU A 304 -7.17 -12.70 8.08
CA LEU A 304 -6.51 -12.47 6.80
C LEU A 304 -5.41 -13.51 6.53
N GLY A 305 -4.55 -13.78 7.53
CA GLY A 305 -3.54 -14.82 7.44
C GLY A 305 -4.15 -16.19 7.18
N ARG A 306 -5.21 -16.56 7.91
CA ARG A 306 -5.96 -17.81 7.67
C ARG A 306 -6.59 -17.86 6.28
N ALA A 307 -7.12 -16.75 5.78
CA ALA A 307 -7.74 -16.65 4.46
C ALA A 307 -6.73 -16.92 3.35
N HIS A 308 -5.55 -16.29 3.41
CA HIS A 308 -4.47 -16.57 2.46
C HIS A 308 -3.98 -18.02 2.53
N LEU A 309 -3.86 -18.59 3.73
CA LEU A 309 -3.50 -20.00 3.92
C LEU A 309 -4.54 -20.97 3.33
N ALA A 310 -5.82 -20.60 3.34
CA ALA A 310 -6.90 -21.41 2.78
C ALA A 310 -7.02 -21.23 1.26
N ALA A 311 -6.80 -20.02 0.74
CA ALA A 311 -6.88 -19.72 -0.69
C ALA A 311 -5.71 -20.35 -1.47
N GLU A 312 -4.51 -20.39 -0.89
CA GLU A 312 -3.31 -20.91 -1.56
C GLU A 312 -2.54 -21.93 -0.67
N PRO A 313 -3.06 -23.16 -0.51
CA PRO A 313 -2.48 -24.14 0.42
C PRO A 313 -1.05 -24.55 0.07
N GLU A 314 -0.70 -24.58 -1.21
CA GLU A 314 0.64 -24.97 -1.70
C GLU A 314 1.66 -23.82 -1.66
N GLN A 315 1.20 -22.57 -1.57
CA GLN A 315 2.02 -21.36 -1.60
C GLN A 315 1.93 -20.53 -0.31
N GLY A 316 1.34 -21.09 0.75
CA GLY A 316 0.92 -20.44 2.02
C GLY A 316 1.97 -19.68 2.85
N ARG A 317 3.16 -19.42 2.30
CA ARG A 317 4.15 -18.49 2.84
C ARG A 317 3.56 -17.10 3.08
N TYR A 318 2.75 -16.57 2.17
CA TYR A 318 2.21 -15.21 2.33
C TYR A 318 1.31 -15.08 3.57
N GLY A 319 0.38 -16.03 3.76
CA GLY A 319 -0.47 -16.04 4.95
C GLY A 319 0.30 -16.25 6.24
N GLU A 320 1.34 -17.09 6.24
CA GLU A 320 2.24 -17.24 7.39
C GLU A 320 3.01 -15.95 7.70
N GLU A 321 3.54 -15.26 6.69
CA GLU A 321 4.28 -14.00 6.86
C GLU A 321 3.38 -12.87 7.39
N VAL A 322 2.11 -12.81 6.97
CA VAL A 322 1.12 -11.89 7.55
C VAL A 322 0.98 -12.12 9.06
N LEU A 323 0.87 -13.39 9.47
CA LEU A 323 0.74 -13.76 10.89
C LEU A 323 2.02 -13.44 11.69
N ARG A 324 3.20 -13.75 11.14
CA ARG A 324 4.50 -13.47 11.76
C ARG A 324 4.72 -11.97 11.93
N LEU A 325 4.43 -11.18 10.90
CA LEU A 325 4.51 -9.73 10.94
C LEU A 325 3.59 -9.15 12.02
N GLY A 326 2.35 -9.62 12.11
CA GLY A 326 1.42 -9.20 13.17
C GLY A 326 1.96 -9.45 14.58
N VAL A 327 2.52 -10.65 14.84
CA VAL A 327 3.13 -10.98 16.14
C VAL A 327 4.34 -10.09 16.44
N GLN A 328 5.14 -9.78 15.44
CA GLN A 328 6.33 -8.94 15.58
C GLN A 328 5.99 -7.49 15.86
N VAL A 329 4.96 -6.94 15.20
CA VAL A 329 4.59 -5.53 15.29
C VAL A 329 3.76 -5.23 16.54
N PHE A 330 2.98 -6.19 17.05
CA PHE A 330 2.08 -5.98 18.18
C PHE A 330 2.39 -6.85 19.41
N PRO A 331 3.63 -6.86 19.93
CA PRO A 331 3.98 -7.70 21.07
C PRO A 331 3.20 -7.26 22.32
N GLY A 332 2.28 -8.12 22.77
CA GLY A 332 1.48 -7.87 23.98
C GLY A 332 0.26 -6.96 23.78
N ALA A 333 -0.10 -6.61 22.54
CA ALA A 333 -1.35 -5.92 22.27
C ALA A 333 -2.56 -6.82 22.59
N PRO A 334 -3.71 -6.25 22.96
CA PRO A 334 -4.97 -6.98 22.99
C PRO A 334 -5.21 -7.68 21.65
N GLY A 335 -5.74 -8.90 21.66
CA GLY A 335 -6.04 -9.64 20.44
C GLY A 335 -4.86 -10.41 19.84
N VAL A 336 -3.60 -10.16 20.25
CA VAL A 336 -2.42 -10.86 19.70
C VAL A 336 -2.45 -12.38 19.95
N GLN A 337 -3.24 -12.85 20.91
CA GLN A 337 -3.51 -14.27 21.11
C GLN A 337 -4.12 -14.96 19.87
N HIS A 338 -4.91 -14.23 19.07
CA HIS A 338 -5.49 -14.75 17.82
C HIS A 338 -4.42 -15.03 16.77
N LEU A 339 -3.42 -14.14 16.66
CA LEU A 339 -2.27 -14.29 15.77
C LEU A 339 -1.40 -15.48 16.17
N HIS A 340 -1.07 -15.58 17.47
CA HIS A 340 -0.31 -16.72 17.99
C HIS A 340 -1.04 -18.05 17.76
N LEU A 341 -2.37 -18.08 17.95
CA LEU A 341 -3.16 -19.29 17.71
C LEU A 341 -3.16 -19.68 16.23
N ALA A 342 -3.46 -18.74 15.33
CA ALA A 342 -3.47 -18.99 13.89
C ALA A 342 -2.11 -19.47 13.36
N LEU A 343 -1.02 -18.83 13.80
CA LEU A 343 0.34 -19.20 13.42
C LEU A 343 0.70 -20.58 13.98
N GLY A 344 0.37 -20.85 15.25
CA GLY A 344 0.57 -22.16 15.87
C GLY A 344 -0.12 -23.30 15.11
N GLU A 345 -1.39 -23.12 14.74
CA GLU A 345 -2.15 -24.10 13.95
C GLU A 345 -1.55 -24.33 12.55
N GLN A 346 -1.04 -23.27 11.90
CA GLN A 346 -0.34 -23.40 10.62
C GLN A 346 0.95 -24.21 10.76
N LEU A 347 1.74 -23.94 11.80
CA LEU A 347 2.99 -24.65 12.06
C LEU A 347 2.78 -26.14 12.38
N VAL A 348 1.67 -26.50 13.05
CA VAL A 348 1.28 -27.93 13.21
C VAL A 348 1.02 -28.57 11.85
N ARG A 349 0.27 -27.89 10.97
CA ARG A 349 -0.07 -28.40 9.64
C ARG A 349 1.17 -28.62 8.77
N THR A 350 2.19 -27.78 8.90
CA THR A 350 3.43 -27.85 8.13
C THR A 350 4.55 -28.68 8.78
N GLY A 351 4.29 -29.34 9.92
CA GLY A 351 5.26 -30.22 10.56
C GLY A 351 6.41 -29.49 11.28
N ARG A 352 6.13 -28.30 11.82
CA ARG A 352 7.07 -27.48 12.61
C ARG A 352 6.66 -27.45 14.07
N GLU A 353 6.59 -28.63 14.69
CA GLU A 353 5.95 -28.82 15.99
C GLU A 353 6.60 -28.00 17.12
N ALA A 354 7.93 -27.89 17.15
CA ALA A 354 8.63 -27.17 18.20
C ALA A 354 8.24 -25.68 18.24
N GLU A 355 8.14 -25.04 17.06
CA GLU A 355 7.70 -23.65 16.93
C GLU A 355 6.21 -23.53 17.23
N ALA A 356 5.39 -24.48 16.73
CA ALA A 356 3.97 -24.53 17.01
C ALA A 356 3.68 -24.55 18.52
N ILE A 357 4.38 -25.39 19.29
CA ILE A 357 4.24 -25.49 20.75
C ILE A 357 4.50 -24.13 21.42
N ALA A 358 5.51 -23.39 20.97
CA ALA A 358 5.83 -22.07 21.53
C ALA A 358 4.70 -21.06 21.28
N HIS A 359 4.21 -20.96 20.03
CA HIS A 359 3.10 -20.05 19.69
C HIS A 359 1.80 -20.43 20.39
N LEU A 360 1.44 -21.71 20.44
CA LEU A 360 0.21 -22.19 21.09
C LEU A 360 0.24 -21.96 22.61
N ARG A 361 1.37 -22.20 23.28
CA ARG A 361 1.53 -21.85 24.70
C ARG A 361 1.40 -20.35 24.94
N ARG A 362 1.95 -19.53 24.04
CA ARG A 362 1.82 -18.08 24.12
C ARG A 362 0.38 -17.62 23.93
N ALA A 363 -0.35 -18.17 22.95
CA ALA A 363 -1.77 -17.91 22.76
C ALA A 363 -2.59 -18.24 24.01
N ARG A 364 -2.34 -19.41 24.62
CA ARG A 364 -2.98 -19.80 25.89
C ARG A 364 -2.68 -18.82 27.03
N ALA A 365 -1.42 -18.44 27.21
CA ALA A 365 -1.00 -17.52 28.27
C ALA A 365 -1.63 -16.12 28.11
N LEU A 366 -1.98 -15.74 26.88
CA LEU A 366 -2.63 -14.48 26.55
C LEU A 366 -4.16 -14.57 26.51
N GLY A 367 -4.73 -15.71 26.92
CA GLY A 367 -6.18 -15.86 27.07
C GLY A 367 -6.95 -16.28 25.82
N ALA A 368 -6.29 -16.86 24.81
CA ALA A 368 -7.02 -17.52 23.72
C ALA A 368 -7.92 -18.65 24.27
N SER A 369 -9.03 -18.91 23.57
CA SER A 369 -10.00 -19.94 23.96
C SER A 369 -9.30 -21.28 24.23
N PRO A 370 -9.41 -21.83 25.46
CA PRO A 370 -8.73 -23.07 25.83
C PRO A 370 -9.02 -24.22 24.87
N ASP A 371 -10.25 -24.32 24.38
CA ASP A 371 -10.68 -25.43 23.52
C ASP A 371 -10.02 -25.39 22.13
N ALA A 372 -9.83 -24.17 21.60
CA ALA A 372 -9.17 -23.96 20.31
C ALA A 372 -7.67 -24.24 20.41
N VAL A 373 -7.01 -23.74 21.47
CA VAL A 373 -5.57 -23.89 21.66
C VAL A 373 -5.19 -25.32 22.03
N GLU A 374 -5.93 -25.97 22.94
CA GLU A 374 -5.57 -27.29 23.46
C GLU A 374 -5.60 -28.36 22.39
N SER A 375 -6.54 -28.28 21.44
CA SER A 375 -6.63 -29.24 20.34
C SER A 375 -5.34 -29.26 19.50
N ALA A 376 -4.92 -28.08 19.02
CA ALA A 376 -3.69 -27.93 18.25
C ALA A 376 -2.43 -28.23 19.08
N LEU A 377 -2.43 -27.89 20.38
CA LEU A 377 -1.27 -28.10 21.25
C LEU A 377 -1.06 -29.59 21.58
N ILE A 378 -2.15 -30.34 21.80
CA ILE A 378 -2.10 -31.79 21.98
C ILE A 378 -1.49 -32.44 20.74
N GLU A 379 -1.96 -32.06 19.55
CA GLU A 379 -1.44 -32.58 18.29
C GLU A 379 0.05 -32.24 18.08
N ALA A 380 0.44 -30.99 18.32
CA ALA A 380 1.84 -30.56 18.24
C ALA A 380 2.74 -31.36 19.19
N LEU A 381 2.31 -31.54 20.46
CA LEU A 381 3.06 -32.30 21.45
C LEU A 381 3.14 -33.79 21.09
N PHE A 382 2.06 -34.37 20.57
CA PHE A 382 2.05 -35.75 20.10
C PHE A 382 3.03 -35.97 18.96
N ARG A 383 2.98 -35.13 17.91
CA ARG A 383 3.88 -35.21 16.75
C ARG A 383 5.35 -34.97 17.14
N ALA A 384 5.60 -34.14 18.15
CA ALA A 384 6.94 -33.94 18.74
C ALA A 384 7.41 -35.07 19.69
N GLY A 385 6.65 -36.17 19.84
CA GLY A 385 6.98 -37.28 20.73
C GLY A 385 6.86 -36.96 22.23
N ARG A 386 6.17 -35.87 22.60
CA ARG A 386 5.97 -35.44 24.00
C ARG A 386 4.69 -36.05 24.59
N TYR A 387 4.59 -37.38 24.56
CA TYR A 387 3.36 -38.13 24.87
C TYR A 387 2.78 -37.87 26.26
N VAL A 388 3.60 -37.74 27.30
CA VAL A 388 3.14 -37.47 28.67
C VAL A 388 2.41 -36.13 28.77
N ALA A 389 2.98 -35.08 28.17
CA ALA A 389 2.37 -33.75 28.18
C ALA A 389 1.08 -33.71 27.34
N ALA A 390 1.10 -34.37 26.17
CA ALA A 390 -0.09 -34.50 25.32
C ALA A 390 -1.22 -35.27 26.01
N ALA A 391 -0.91 -36.38 26.68
CA ALA A 391 -1.89 -37.20 27.41
C ALA A 391 -2.51 -36.45 28.58
N ALA A 392 -1.71 -35.72 29.37
CA ALA A 392 -2.20 -34.91 30.48
C ALA A 392 -3.16 -33.80 29.99
N LEU A 393 -2.83 -33.12 28.89
CA LEU A 393 -3.70 -32.11 28.30
C LEU A 393 -4.97 -32.72 27.71
N TYR A 394 -4.86 -33.84 26.99
CA TYR A 394 -6.02 -34.54 26.45
C TYR A 394 -6.98 -34.99 27.55
N ALA A 395 -6.48 -35.60 28.63
CA ALA A 395 -7.30 -36.06 29.73
C ALA A 395 -8.03 -34.91 30.46
N ALA A 396 -7.44 -33.71 30.49
CA ALA A 396 -8.09 -32.51 31.02
C ALA A 396 -9.15 -31.95 30.04
N LEU A 397 -8.83 -31.91 28.74
CA LEU A 397 -9.75 -31.47 27.69
C LEU A 397 -10.98 -32.39 27.58
N GLU A 398 -10.79 -33.71 27.62
CA GLU A 398 -11.87 -34.71 27.57
C GLU A 398 -12.89 -34.52 28.69
N GLN A 399 -12.44 -34.15 29.89
CA GLN A 399 -13.33 -33.85 31.01
C GLN A 399 -14.05 -32.52 30.87
N ARG A 400 -13.33 -31.48 30.45
CA ARG A 400 -13.83 -30.11 30.47
C ARG A 400 -14.70 -29.80 29.26
N ALA A 401 -14.35 -30.36 28.10
CA ALA A 401 -14.97 -30.09 26.80
C ALA A 401 -14.92 -31.34 25.90
N PRO A 402 -15.74 -32.37 26.16
CA PRO A 402 -15.70 -33.64 25.41
C PRO A 402 -15.87 -33.48 23.90
N LYS A 403 -16.74 -32.56 23.45
CA LYS A 403 -16.91 -32.23 22.02
C LYS A 403 -15.65 -31.66 21.36
N ALA A 404 -14.82 -30.94 22.11
CA ALA A 404 -13.54 -30.45 21.61
C ALA A 404 -12.52 -31.59 21.55
N ALA A 405 -12.52 -32.48 22.54
CA ALA A 405 -11.66 -33.67 22.56
C ALA A 405 -11.96 -34.64 21.39
N GLU A 406 -13.20 -34.72 20.91
CA GLU A 406 -13.57 -35.50 19.71
C GLU A 406 -12.85 -35.04 18.43
N ARG A 407 -12.35 -33.79 18.39
CA ARG A 407 -11.56 -33.28 17.27
C ARG A 407 -10.16 -33.89 17.22
N ILE A 408 -9.68 -34.43 18.34
CA ILE A 408 -8.43 -35.18 18.37
C ILE A 408 -8.68 -36.53 17.70
N GLY A 409 -8.02 -36.74 16.56
CA GLY A 409 -8.21 -37.96 15.77
C GLY A 409 -8.00 -39.23 16.61
N ARG A 410 -8.89 -40.21 16.42
CA ARG A 410 -8.85 -41.50 17.13
C ARG A 410 -7.47 -42.18 17.14
N PRO A 411 -6.67 -42.17 16.04
CA PRO A 411 -5.31 -42.72 16.08
C PRO A 411 -4.39 -42.02 17.09
N VAL A 412 -4.52 -40.71 17.26
CA VAL A 412 -3.74 -39.94 18.25
C VAL A 412 -4.17 -40.34 19.65
N VAL A 413 -5.46 -40.43 19.91
CA VAL A 413 -6.00 -40.82 21.23
C VAL A 413 -5.54 -42.23 21.61
N ASP A 414 -5.67 -43.19 20.71
CA ASP A 414 -5.27 -44.58 20.95
C ASP A 414 -3.76 -44.67 21.23
N ALA A 415 -2.94 -43.94 20.47
CA ALA A 415 -1.51 -43.85 20.69
C ALA A 415 -1.15 -43.19 22.02
N LEU A 416 -1.84 -42.10 22.42
CA LEU A 416 -1.64 -41.49 23.74
C LEU A 416 -1.98 -42.45 24.87
N ARG A 417 -3.11 -43.16 24.77
CA ARG A 417 -3.54 -44.14 25.78
C ARG A 417 -2.58 -45.31 25.89
N SER A 418 -1.98 -45.75 24.78
CA SER A 418 -0.96 -46.81 24.77
C SER A 418 0.40 -46.33 25.31
N GLN A 419 0.91 -45.21 24.79
CA GLN A 419 2.27 -44.73 25.07
C GLN A 419 2.40 -44.00 26.41
N ALA A 420 1.30 -43.51 26.98
CA ALA A 420 1.26 -42.79 28.25
C ALA A 420 0.21 -43.36 29.22
N ALA A 421 -0.04 -44.68 29.17
CA ALA A 421 -0.99 -45.37 30.06
C ALA A 421 -0.85 -44.99 31.55
N PRO A 422 0.37 -44.89 32.14
CA PRO A 422 0.53 -44.52 33.55
C PRO A 422 -0.03 -43.13 33.89
N VAL A 423 -0.06 -42.20 32.93
CA VAL A 423 -0.62 -40.85 33.13
C VAL A 423 -2.14 -40.93 33.30
N PHE A 424 -2.81 -41.71 32.46
CA PHE A 424 -4.25 -41.90 32.54
C PHE A 424 -4.65 -42.61 33.83
N GLU A 425 -3.89 -43.63 34.24
CA GLU A 425 -4.09 -44.34 35.51
C GLU A 425 -3.92 -43.42 36.72
N ALA A 426 -2.84 -42.62 36.75
CA ALA A 426 -2.59 -41.66 37.82
C ALA A 426 -3.70 -40.61 37.94
N LEU A 427 -4.18 -40.07 36.80
CA LEU A 427 -5.28 -39.12 36.77
C LEU A 427 -6.62 -39.75 37.17
N ALA A 428 -6.89 -41.00 36.79
CA ALA A 428 -8.07 -41.73 37.24
C ALA A 428 -8.03 -41.99 38.76
N GLY A 429 -6.87 -42.37 39.30
CA GLY A 429 -6.66 -42.57 40.74
C GLY A 429 -6.86 -41.29 41.56
N LEU A 430 -6.47 -40.13 41.04
CA LEU A 430 -6.73 -38.82 41.67
C LEU A 430 -8.23 -38.47 41.69
N ARG A 431 -9.01 -38.92 40.68
CA ARG A 431 -10.46 -38.69 40.62
C ARG A 431 -11.26 -39.61 41.54
N ALA A 432 -10.74 -40.79 41.86
CA ALA A 432 -11.40 -41.78 42.71
C ALA A 432 -11.27 -41.52 44.22
N ARG A 433 -10.46 -40.53 44.64
CA ARG A 433 -10.36 -40.14 46.05
C ARG A 433 -11.55 -39.24 46.44
N PRO A 434 -12.35 -39.60 47.47
CA PRO A 434 -13.40 -38.72 47.98
C PRO A 434 -12.76 -37.42 48.49
N ARG A 435 -13.42 -36.29 48.21
CA ARG A 435 -12.99 -34.95 48.63
C ARG A 435 -12.99 -34.79 50.14
#